data_AF-A0A8T3CS78-F1
#
_entry.id   AF-A0A8T3CS78-F1
#
_cell.length_a   1.000
_cell.length_b   1.000
_cell.length_c   1.000
_cell.angle_alpha   90.00
_cell.angle_beta   90.00
_cell.angle_gamma   90.00
#
_symmetry.space_group_name_H-M   'P 1'
#
loop_
_entity.id
_entity.type
_entity.pdbx_description
1 polymer ?
#
loop_
_entity_poly.entity_id
_entity_poly.type
_entity_poly.pdbx_seq_one_letter_code
_entity_poly.pdbx_strand_id
1 'polypeptide(L)'
;MLLSQFSSHVTFILLTLVSALEQCVRLLKLRETKPTRRRCPCLCVSSPTPLSRAIPEPVLCALWLLIGFVSGKSPGVRAPVVSVTMAALFTCCLGCCGDGGSGHIPLKEMPAVQLDTHHMGTDVVIVKSGRRICGTGGCLANAPLHQNKSYFEFKIQSTGVWGVGVATQKVNLNQIPLGRDINSLVLRHDGSLYYNNEEKNRLPANSLPQEGDIVGITYDHVELNLYLNGKNMHCPASGIRGTVFPVVYVDDSAILDCQFSDFYHTAPQGFEKILFEQQIF
;
A
#
# COMPACT_ATOMS: atom_id res chain seq x y z
N MET A 1 33.12 22.93 26.69
CA MET A 1 32.88 21.46 26.70
C MET A 1 31.80 20.98 25.71
N LEU A 2 31.06 21.85 25.01
CA LEU A 2 29.98 21.44 24.08
C LEU A 2 30.42 21.22 22.61
N LEU A 3 31.58 21.72 22.19
CA LEU A 3 32.05 21.63 20.79
C LEU A 3 32.61 20.24 20.40
N SER A 4 33.03 19.40 21.37
CA SER A 4 33.54 18.05 21.07
C SER A 4 32.44 17.04 20.78
N GLN A 5 31.27 17.15 21.43
CA GLN A 5 30.16 16.20 21.25
C GLN A 5 29.48 16.33 19.87
N PHE A 6 29.41 17.53 19.30
CA PHE A 6 28.88 17.74 17.95
C PHE A 6 29.72 17.05 16.87
N SER A 7 31.04 17.01 17.02
CA SER A 7 31.92 16.34 16.05
C SER A 7 31.66 14.84 15.99
N SER A 8 31.49 14.17 17.14
CA SER A 8 31.32 12.71 17.20
C SER A 8 30.05 12.22 16.49
N HIS A 9 28.93 12.94 16.66
CA HIS A 9 27.67 12.56 16.00
C HIS A 9 27.72 12.72 14.48
N VAL A 10 28.33 13.79 13.97
CA VAL A 10 28.47 14.01 12.52
C VAL A 10 29.38 12.96 11.88
N THR A 11 30.50 12.62 12.52
CA THR A 11 31.39 11.55 12.05
C THR A 11 30.70 10.18 12.04
N PHE A 12 29.88 9.87 13.06
CA PHE A 12 29.14 8.62 13.12
C PHE A 12 28.12 8.49 11.98
N ILE A 13 27.35 9.56 11.71
CA ILE A 13 26.38 9.62 10.61
C ILE A 13 27.08 9.44 9.25
N LEU A 14 28.21 10.10 9.01
CA LEU A 14 29.00 9.91 7.78
C LEU A 14 29.48 8.46 7.62
N LEU A 15 29.99 7.83 8.68
CA LEU A 15 30.45 6.44 8.64
C LEU A 15 29.31 5.46 8.29
N THR A 16 28.12 5.63 8.86
CA THR A 16 26.94 4.82 8.48
C THR A 16 26.53 5.03 7.02
N LEU A 17 26.57 6.26 6.50
CA LEU A 17 26.23 6.56 5.11
C LEU A 17 27.24 5.96 4.13
N VAL A 18 28.55 6.03 4.43
CA VAL A 18 29.60 5.41 3.61
C VAL A 18 29.45 3.88 3.58
N SER A 19 29.17 3.25 4.73
CA SER A 19 28.93 1.80 4.80
C SER A 19 27.70 1.36 3.98
N ALA A 20 26.61 2.13 4.04
CA ALA A 20 25.40 1.85 3.25
C ALA A 20 25.66 1.99 1.73
N LEU A 21 26.43 3.01 1.32
CA LEU A 21 26.86 3.20 -0.07
C LEU A 21 27.73 2.03 -0.57
N GLU A 22 28.69 1.55 0.23
CA GLU A 22 29.51 0.39 -0.14
C GLU A 22 28.66 -0.88 -0.33
N GLN A 23 27.68 -1.12 0.54
CA GLN A 23 26.75 -2.25 0.42
C GLN A 23 25.88 -2.15 -0.85
N CYS A 24 25.36 -0.95 -1.17
CA CYS A 24 24.63 -0.71 -2.40
C CYS A 24 25.49 -0.99 -3.66
N VAL A 25 26.75 -0.55 -3.67
CA VAL A 25 27.68 -0.81 -4.79
C VAL A 25 28.01 -2.30 -4.93
N ARG A 26 28.14 -3.04 -3.82
CA ARG A 26 28.34 -4.50 -3.84
C ARG A 26 27.10 -5.24 -4.37
N LEU A 27 25.89 -4.82 -3.99
CA LEU A 27 24.64 -5.41 -4.48
C LEU A 27 24.42 -5.16 -5.99
N LEU A 28 24.81 -3.99 -6.49
CA LEU A 28 24.75 -3.69 -7.92
C LEU A 28 25.74 -4.55 -8.73
N LYS A 29 26.96 -4.80 -8.22
CA LYS A 29 27.94 -5.69 -8.87
C LYS A 29 27.52 -7.16 -8.94
N LEU A 30 26.64 -7.63 -8.04
CA LEU A 30 26.13 -9.01 -8.06
C LEU A 30 25.04 -9.24 -9.13
N ARG A 31 24.54 -8.19 -9.80
CA ARG A 31 23.45 -8.30 -10.79
C ARG A 31 23.94 -8.52 -12.23
N GLU A 32 25.24 -8.50 -12.49
CA GLU A 32 25.84 -8.68 -13.82
C GLU A 32 26.49 -10.07 -14.05
N THR A 33 25.76 -11.17 -13.81
CA THR A 33 26.22 -12.50 -14.25
C THR A 33 25.14 -13.35 -14.92
N LYS A 34 25.19 -13.37 -16.27
CA LYS A 34 24.65 -14.36 -17.23
C LYS A 34 23.14 -14.70 -17.22
N PRO A 35 22.56 -14.71 -18.45
CA PRO A 35 21.77 -15.85 -18.90
C PRO A 35 22.41 -16.53 -20.12
N THR A 36 22.53 -17.86 -20.07
CA THR A 36 23.16 -18.68 -21.12
C THR A 36 22.13 -19.07 -22.19
N ARG A 37 22.13 -18.40 -23.36
CA ARG A 37 21.32 -18.84 -24.52
C ARG A 37 21.95 -20.07 -25.21
N ARG A 38 21.18 -21.16 -25.38
CA ARG A 38 21.44 -22.15 -26.44
C ARG A 38 20.78 -21.69 -27.76
N ARG A 39 21.37 -22.05 -28.89
CA ARG A 39 21.08 -21.47 -30.22
C ARG A 39 19.94 -22.17 -30.97
N CYS A 40 19.22 -21.39 -31.76
CA CYS A 40 18.56 -21.86 -32.99
C CYS A 40 19.50 -21.65 -34.20
N PRO A 41 19.41 -22.46 -35.25
CA PRO A 41 19.59 -22.06 -36.64
C PRO A 41 18.22 -21.72 -37.27
N CYS A 42 18.08 -20.97 -38.37
CA CYS A 42 19.04 -20.11 -39.07
C CYS A 42 18.26 -19.04 -39.86
N LEU A 43 18.98 -18.14 -40.58
CA LEU A 43 18.47 -17.04 -41.41
C LEU A 43 17.85 -15.85 -40.61
N CYS A 44 18.06 -14.58 -40.95
CA CYS A 44 19.06 -13.99 -41.87
C CYS A 44 19.38 -12.50 -41.57
N VAL A 45 20.30 -11.96 -42.38
CA VAL A 45 20.52 -10.56 -42.84
C VAL A 45 19.52 -9.48 -42.34
N SER A 46 19.89 -8.29 -41.82
CA SER A 46 21.14 -7.48 -41.86
C SER A 46 21.31 -6.57 -40.61
N SER A 47 22.46 -5.88 -40.50
CA SER A 47 22.88 -4.92 -39.45
C SER A 47 22.82 -3.45 -39.93
N PRO A 48 23.23 -2.37 -39.18
CA PRO A 48 23.61 -2.24 -37.74
C PRO A 48 23.02 -1.01 -36.96
N THR A 49 23.27 -0.94 -35.63
CA THR A 49 23.31 0.27 -34.73
C THR A 49 21.96 1.00 -34.37
N PRO A 50 21.90 1.86 -33.31
CA PRO A 50 21.60 1.39 -31.96
C PRO A 50 20.41 2.09 -31.26
N LEU A 51 19.95 1.49 -30.15
CA LEU A 51 18.83 1.98 -29.36
C LEU A 51 19.24 3.12 -28.41
N SER A 52 18.47 4.22 -28.39
CA SER A 52 18.57 5.29 -27.38
C SER A 52 17.17 5.71 -26.91
N ARG A 53 16.98 5.74 -25.59
CA ARG A 53 15.87 6.27 -24.74
C ARG A 53 15.76 5.39 -23.49
N ALA A 54 15.47 5.90 -22.28
CA ALA A 54 15.50 7.28 -21.78
C ALA A 54 15.65 7.23 -20.25
N ILE A 55 16.29 8.24 -19.66
CA ILE A 55 16.35 8.48 -18.19
C ILE A 55 15.83 9.90 -17.96
N PRO A 56 14.98 10.15 -16.95
CA PRO A 56 14.21 11.41 -16.86
C PRO A 56 15.05 12.64 -16.48
N GLU A 57 14.76 13.74 -17.17
CA GLU A 57 15.20 15.12 -16.93
C GLU A 57 14.51 15.71 -15.68
N PRO A 58 15.13 15.62 -14.49
CA PRO A 58 15.30 16.88 -13.73
C PRO A 58 16.65 17.01 -13.00
N VAL A 59 17.52 15.98 -13.01
CA VAL A 59 18.69 15.94 -12.10
C VAL A 59 19.92 16.71 -12.63
N LEU A 60 20.06 16.89 -13.96
CA LEU A 60 21.22 17.60 -14.52
C LEU A 60 21.14 19.13 -14.37
N CYS A 61 19.94 19.71 -14.30
CA CYS A 61 19.77 21.17 -14.28
C CYS A 61 20.29 21.79 -12.97
N ALA A 62 20.24 21.06 -11.85
CA ALA A 62 20.71 21.52 -10.55
C ALA A 62 22.25 21.58 -10.41
N LEU A 63 23.01 20.88 -11.26
CA LEU A 63 24.46 20.74 -11.12
C LEU A 63 25.26 21.79 -11.92
N TRP A 64 24.64 22.46 -12.89
CA TRP A 64 25.31 23.50 -13.71
C TRP A 64 25.25 24.92 -13.10
N LEU A 65 24.33 25.17 -12.16
CA LEU A 65 24.13 26.50 -11.56
C LEU A 65 25.11 26.86 -10.43
N LEU A 66 26.01 25.95 -10.04
CA LEU A 66 26.94 26.13 -8.90
C LEU A 66 28.42 26.36 -9.26
N ILE A 67 28.78 26.36 -10.55
CA ILE A 67 30.19 26.46 -10.99
C ILE A 67 30.50 27.77 -11.76
N GLY A 68 29.49 28.55 -12.16
CA GLY A 68 29.62 29.70 -13.05
C GLY A 68 30.03 31.05 -12.43
N PHE A 69 30.54 31.12 -11.20
CA PHE A 69 30.63 32.39 -10.44
C PHE A 69 32.04 32.81 -9.95
N VAL A 70 33.08 32.64 -10.80
CA VAL A 70 34.39 33.30 -10.59
C VAL A 70 34.97 33.84 -11.90
N SER A 71 35.53 35.05 -11.82
CA SER A 71 36.33 35.75 -12.83
C SER A 71 35.56 36.47 -13.95
N GLY A 72 35.44 37.80 -13.83
CA GLY A 72 34.91 38.67 -14.86
C GLY A 72 36.01 39.46 -15.59
N LYS A 73 35.76 39.79 -16.86
CA LYS A 73 36.31 40.95 -17.57
C LYS A 73 35.59 41.18 -18.90
N SER A 74 35.45 42.44 -19.28
CA SER A 74 35.03 42.94 -20.60
C SER A 74 35.99 44.08 -20.99
N PRO A 75 35.91 44.72 -22.18
CA PRO A 75 35.17 44.38 -23.42
C PRO A 75 36.06 44.38 -24.69
N GLY A 76 35.52 44.08 -25.88
CA GLY A 76 36.05 44.67 -27.14
C GLY A 76 36.01 43.89 -28.46
N VAL A 77 35.28 44.47 -29.44
CA VAL A 77 35.61 44.57 -30.89
C VAL A 77 35.26 43.41 -31.88
N ARG A 78 34.17 43.67 -32.63
CA ARG A 78 33.85 43.39 -34.07
C ARG A 78 33.66 41.96 -34.62
N ALA A 79 32.68 41.88 -35.53
CA ALA A 79 32.22 40.69 -36.27
C ALA A 79 32.97 40.49 -37.61
N PRO A 80 32.62 39.44 -38.39
CA PRO A 80 31.60 39.68 -39.43
C PRO A 80 30.53 38.59 -39.63
N VAL A 81 29.33 39.08 -39.95
CA VAL A 81 28.28 38.57 -40.86
C VAL A 81 28.42 37.15 -41.44
N VAL A 82 27.43 36.29 -41.14
CA VAL A 82 26.75 35.44 -42.14
C VAL A 82 25.23 35.54 -41.90
N SER A 83 24.47 35.74 -42.97
CA SER A 83 23.01 35.93 -42.94
C SER A 83 22.27 34.61 -43.09
N VAL A 84 21.26 34.35 -42.25
CA VAL A 84 20.14 33.42 -42.57
C VAL A 84 18.82 34.07 -42.16
N THR A 85 17.91 34.12 -43.11
CA THR A 85 16.61 34.79 -43.06
C THR A 85 15.56 33.97 -42.30
N MET A 86 14.71 34.62 -41.51
CA MET A 86 13.27 34.30 -41.37
C MET A 86 12.60 35.45 -40.61
N ALA A 87 11.55 36.05 -41.17
CA ALA A 87 10.88 37.22 -40.58
C ALA A 87 9.37 36.97 -40.44
N ALA A 88 8.80 37.46 -39.34
CA ALA A 88 7.36 37.67 -39.06
C ALA A 88 6.47 36.40 -39.12
N LEU A 89 5.53 36.20 -38.18
CA LEU A 89 4.45 37.13 -37.87
C LEU A 89 4.03 37.07 -36.39
N PHE A 90 3.79 38.26 -35.83
CA PHE A 90 3.14 38.46 -34.54
C PHE A 90 1.63 38.67 -34.76
N THR A 91 0.82 38.27 -33.78
CA THR A 91 -0.53 38.80 -33.50
C THR A 91 -1.67 38.53 -34.51
N CYS A 92 -2.61 37.66 -34.13
CA CYS A 92 -4.02 38.09 -34.06
C CYS A 92 -4.86 37.26 -33.08
N CYS A 93 -5.90 37.90 -32.52
CA CYS A 93 -7.21 37.29 -32.25
C CYS A 93 -7.20 36.15 -31.20
N LEU A 94 -7.08 36.42 -29.90
CA LEU A 94 -8.25 36.81 -29.06
C LEU A 94 -9.54 37.06 -29.86
N GLY A 95 -10.19 35.97 -30.27
CA GLY A 95 -11.50 35.96 -30.91
C GLY A 95 -12.40 34.91 -30.24
N CYS A 96 -13.45 35.37 -29.55
CA CYS A 96 -14.33 34.53 -28.75
C CYS A 96 -15.06 33.49 -29.61
N CYS A 97 -14.87 32.19 -29.32
CA CYS A 97 -15.77 31.11 -29.75
C CYS A 97 -15.54 29.83 -28.95
N GLY A 98 -16.56 29.40 -28.19
CA GLY A 98 -16.68 28.00 -27.75
C GLY A 98 -16.19 27.65 -26.34
N ASP A 99 -16.78 28.23 -25.30
CA ASP A 99 -16.92 27.49 -24.03
C ASP A 99 -18.25 26.72 -24.08
N GLY A 100 -18.23 25.60 -24.80
CA GLY A 100 -19.28 24.61 -24.71
C GLY A 100 -19.12 23.88 -23.39
N GLY A 101 -19.76 24.41 -22.34
CA GLY A 101 -19.63 23.94 -20.97
C GLY A 101 -19.86 22.43 -20.86
N SER A 102 -18.78 21.66 -20.89
CA SER A 102 -18.83 20.25 -20.59
C SER A 102 -19.14 20.16 -19.09
N GLY A 103 -20.37 19.75 -18.80
CA GLY A 103 -20.81 19.40 -17.45
C GLY A 103 -20.05 18.18 -16.98
N HIS A 104 -18.77 18.36 -16.66
CA HIS A 104 -17.93 17.35 -16.07
C HIS A 104 -18.44 17.18 -14.65
N ILE A 105 -19.41 16.28 -14.49
CA ILE A 105 -19.82 15.78 -13.18
C ILE A 105 -18.52 15.37 -12.49
N PRO A 106 -18.13 16.00 -11.38
CA PRO A 106 -16.98 15.51 -10.63
C PRO A 106 -17.38 14.13 -10.14
N LEU A 107 -16.78 13.08 -10.71
CA LEU A 107 -16.93 11.73 -10.22
C LEU A 107 -16.47 11.76 -8.77
N LYS A 108 -17.43 11.74 -7.85
CA LYS A 108 -17.20 11.74 -6.41
C LYS A 108 -16.30 10.55 -6.12
N GLU A 109 -15.04 10.83 -5.79
CA GLU A 109 -14.07 9.80 -5.45
C GLU A 109 -14.69 8.95 -4.34
N MET A 110 -14.90 7.66 -4.63
CA MET A 110 -15.55 6.78 -3.66
C MET A 110 -14.62 6.66 -2.45
N PRO A 111 -15.13 6.83 -1.22
CA PRO A 111 -14.30 6.76 -0.04
C PRO A 111 -13.59 5.40 0.02
N ALA A 112 -12.33 5.41 0.46
CA ALA A 112 -11.59 4.17 0.67
C ALA A 112 -12.18 3.40 1.86
N VAL A 113 -12.22 2.07 1.75
CA VAL A 113 -12.56 1.22 2.89
C VAL A 113 -11.36 1.17 3.84
N GLN A 114 -11.58 1.49 5.10
CA GLN A 114 -10.58 1.63 6.15
C GLN A 114 -11.20 1.36 7.53
N LEU A 115 -10.37 1.28 8.57
CA LEU A 115 -10.84 1.21 9.96
C LEU A 115 -11.57 2.51 10.35
N ASP A 116 -12.74 2.37 10.98
CA ASP A 116 -13.60 3.51 11.34
C ASP A 116 -13.32 4.02 12.75
N THR A 117 -12.79 5.24 12.84
CA THR A 117 -12.52 5.93 14.10
C THR A 117 -13.77 6.26 14.93
N HIS A 118 -14.97 6.16 14.34
CA HIS A 118 -16.24 6.31 15.07
C HIS A 118 -16.73 5.00 15.69
N HIS A 119 -16.22 3.86 15.22
CA HIS A 119 -16.59 2.51 15.65
C HIS A 119 -15.34 1.72 16.06
N MET A 120 -14.63 2.27 17.06
CA MET A 120 -13.45 1.68 17.69
C MET A 120 -13.57 1.65 19.22
N GLY A 121 -12.83 0.77 19.88
CA GLY A 121 -12.73 0.68 21.33
C GLY A 121 -12.03 1.89 21.96
N THR A 122 -12.21 2.06 23.27
CA THR A 122 -11.77 3.26 24.01
C THR A 122 -10.25 3.45 24.01
N ASP A 123 -9.49 2.37 24.14
CA ASP A 123 -8.02 2.38 24.20
C ASP A 123 -7.37 1.93 22.88
N VAL A 124 -8.13 2.03 21.77
CA VAL A 124 -7.68 1.69 20.42
C VAL A 124 -7.02 2.90 19.76
N VAL A 125 -5.88 2.67 19.11
CA VAL A 125 -5.12 3.68 18.36
C VAL A 125 -5.06 3.27 16.90
N ILE A 126 -5.57 4.15 16.02
CA ILE A 126 -5.59 3.93 14.57
C ILE A 126 -4.60 4.89 13.90
N VAL A 127 -3.67 4.35 13.10
CA VAL A 127 -2.65 5.12 12.37
C VAL A 127 -2.55 4.67 10.90
N LYS A 128 -1.59 5.23 10.15
CA LYS A 128 -1.40 5.01 8.70
C LYS A 128 -2.68 5.24 7.87
N SER A 129 -3.40 6.33 8.12
CA SER A 129 -4.65 6.67 7.41
C SER A 129 -5.69 5.53 7.46
N GLY A 130 -6.08 5.11 8.67
CA GLY A 130 -7.10 4.08 8.85
C GLY A 130 -6.65 2.64 8.53
N ARG A 131 -5.35 2.39 8.36
CA ARG A 131 -4.81 1.09 7.93
C ARG A 131 -4.00 0.30 8.97
N ARG A 132 -3.70 0.88 10.13
CA ARG A 132 -3.01 0.20 11.23
C ARG A 132 -3.77 0.36 12.53
N ILE A 133 -3.92 -0.72 13.28
CA ILE A 133 -4.49 -0.74 14.62
C ILE A 133 -3.44 -1.21 15.64
N CYS A 134 -3.42 -0.55 16.81
CA CYS A 134 -2.68 -0.94 18.01
C CYS A 134 -3.43 -0.44 19.27
N GLY A 135 -2.92 -0.76 20.46
CA GLY A 135 -3.60 -0.46 21.74
C GLY A 135 -4.40 -1.66 22.25
N THR A 136 -5.50 -1.40 22.94
CA THR A 136 -6.39 -2.42 23.51
C THR A 136 -7.84 -2.17 23.10
N GLY A 137 -8.43 -3.13 22.37
CA GLY A 137 -9.81 -3.06 21.90
C GLY A 137 -9.99 -3.48 20.44
N GLY A 138 -11.23 -3.38 19.96
CA GLY A 138 -11.65 -3.71 18.60
C GLY A 138 -11.95 -2.48 17.75
N CYS A 139 -11.98 -2.66 16.43
CA CYS A 139 -12.44 -1.67 15.47
C CYS A 139 -13.20 -2.34 14.31
N LEU A 140 -14.31 -1.73 13.89
CA LEU A 140 -15.00 -2.08 12.64
C LEU A 140 -14.37 -1.33 11.45
N ALA A 141 -14.53 -1.86 10.24
CA ALA A 141 -14.32 -1.07 9.02
C ALA A 141 -15.50 -0.12 8.76
N ASN A 142 -15.26 0.94 8.01
CA ASN A 142 -16.25 1.96 7.64
C ASN A 142 -17.27 1.52 6.57
N ALA A 143 -17.15 0.29 6.02
CA ALA A 143 -18.04 -0.24 5.00
C ALA A 143 -18.65 -1.60 5.43
N PRO A 144 -19.97 -1.79 5.33
CA PRO A 144 -20.60 -3.09 5.58
C PRO A 144 -20.35 -4.05 4.42
N LEU A 145 -20.43 -5.34 4.70
CA LEU A 145 -20.39 -6.40 3.69
C LEU A 145 -21.79 -6.57 3.08
N HIS A 146 -22.24 -5.64 2.23
CA HIS A 146 -23.52 -5.77 1.52
C HIS A 146 -23.43 -6.62 0.24
N GLN A 147 -22.24 -6.72 -0.35
CA GLN A 147 -22.00 -7.54 -1.54
C GLN A 147 -21.98 -9.04 -1.23
N ASN A 148 -22.41 -9.86 -2.19
CA ASN A 148 -22.55 -11.31 -2.04
C ASN A 148 -21.25 -12.04 -1.65
N LYS A 149 -20.08 -11.52 -2.03
CA LYS A 149 -18.77 -12.15 -1.81
C LYS A 149 -17.69 -11.11 -1.57
N SER A 150 -17.13 -11.09 -0.36
CA SER A 150 -16.13 -10.10 0.08
C SER A 150 -14.81 -10.76 0.47
N TYR A 151 -13.70 -10.15 0.07
CA TYR A 151 -12.34 -10.49 0.50
C TYR A 151 -11.65 -9.29 1.15
N PHE A 152 -10.93 -9.54 2.23
CA PHE A 152 -10.08 -8.58 2.92
C PHE A 152 -8.93 -9.29 3.64
N GLU A 153 -7.82 -8.58 3.84
CA GLU A 153 -6.61 -9.13 4.46
C GLU A 153 -6.17 -8.32 5.69
N PHE A 154 -5.55 -9.00 6.64
CA PHE A 154 -4.82 -8.41 7.75
C PHE A 154 -3.41 -8.96 7.80
N LYS A 155 -2.42 -8.07 7.84
CA LYS A 155 -1.02 -8.42 8.05
C LYS A 155 -0.65 -8.24 9.51
N ILE A 156 -0.14 -9.30 10.13
CA ILE A 156 0.34 -9.28 11.51
C ILE A 156 1.70 -8.58 11.52
N GLN A 157 1.77 -7.39 12.13
CA GLN A 157 2.99 -6.57 12.18
C GLN A 157 3.75 -6.77 13.49
N SER A 158 3.03 -7.01 14.58
CA SER A 158 3.56 -7.63 15.77
C SER A 158 2.50 -8.50 16.44
N THR A 159 2.90 -9.68 16.92
CA THR A 159 1.98 -10.60 17.59
C THR A 159 1.73 -10.21 19.05
N GLY A 160 0.72 -10.84 19.66
CA GLY A 160 0.16 -10.49 20.96
C GLY A 160 -1.25 -11.09 21.04
N VAL A 161 -2.17 -10.46 21.77
CA VAL A 161 -3.57 -10.86 21.76
C VAL A 161 -4.30 -10.14 20.65
N TRP A 162 -4.65 -10.85 19.57
CA TRP A 162 -5.42 -10.28 18.47
C TRP A 162 -6.48 -11.25 17.95
N GLY A 163 -7.34 -10.74 17.08
CA GLY A 163 -8.25 -11.53 16.26
C GLY A 163 -8.93 -10.70 15.17
N VAL A 164 -9.41 -11.39 14.14
CA VAL A 164 -9.93 -10.81 12.88
C VAL A 164 -11.14 -11.61 12.39
N GLY A 165 -12.10 -10.94 11.76
CA GLY A 165 -13.31 -11.62 11.28
C GLY A 165 -14.41 -10.65 10.85
N VAL A 166 -15.64 -10.98 11.21
CA VAL A 166 -16.83 -10.15 10.98
C VAL A 166 -17.62 -9.89 12.26
N ALA A 167 -18.22 -8.71 12.37
CA ALA A 167 -19.11 -8.36 13.47
C ALA A 167 -20.23 -7.42 13.02
N THR A 168 -21.32 -7.39 13.78
CA THR A 168 -22.37 -6.37 13.64
C THR A 168 -22.02 -5.11 14.44
N GLN A 169 -22.64 -3.97 14.14
CA GLN A 169 -22.48 -2.72 14.92
C GLN A 169 -22.85 -2.84 16.41
N LYS A 170 -23.48 -3.93 16.85
CA LYS A 170 -23.86 -4.17 18.24
C LYS A 170 -22.75 -4.81 19.09
N VAL A 171 -21.60 -5.14 18.48
CA VAL A 171 -20.48 -5.76 19.18
C VAL A 171 -19.88 -4.83 20.23
N ASN A 172 -19.52 -5.37 21.40
CA ASN A 172 -18.78 -4.61 22.41
C ASN A 172 -17.28 -4.59 22.06
N LEU A 173 -16.82 -3.52 21.42
CA LEU A 173 -15.43 -3.34 20.99
C LEU A 173 -14.42 -3.22 22.15
N ASN A 174 -14.86 -3.01 23.39
CA ASN A 174 -14.00 -3.00 24.57
C ASN A 174 -13.83 -4.40 25.20
N GLN A 175 -14.57 -5.43 24.73
CA GLN A 175 -14.53 -6.77 25.32
C GLN A 175 -13.56 -7.70 24.58
N ILE A 176 -12.32 -7.78 25.04
CA ILE A 176 -11.30 -8.66 24.43
C ILE A 176 -11.20 -10.01 25.15
N PRO A 177 -11.06 -11.14 24.43
CA PRO A 177 -11.27 -11.33 22.98
C PRO A 177 -12.76 -11.26 22.56
N LEU A 178 -12.97 -10.91 21.29
CA LEU A 178 -14.26 -11.02 20.59
C LEU A 178 -14.64 -12.49 20.32
N GLY A 179 -15.82 -12.72 19.71
CA GLY A 179 -16.38 -14.06 19.47
C GLY A 179 -17.06 -14.66 20.71
N ARG A 180 -17.26 -13.86 21.75
CA ARG A 180 -17.95 -14.24 23.00
C ARG A 180 -19.48 -14.08 22.95
N ASP A 181 -19.98 -13.40 21.94
CA ASP A 181 -21.40 -13.07 21.77
C ASP A 181 -21.90 -13.44 20.35
N ILE A 182 -23.20 -13.23 20.11
CA ILE A 182 -23.82 -13.41 18.79
C ILE A 182 -23.49 -12.28 17.80
N ASN A 183 -22.76 -11.24 18.23
CA ASN A 183 -22.50 -10.06 17.41
C ASN A 183 -21.17 -10.17 16.66
N SER A 184 -20.34 -11.17 16.96
CA SER A 184 -18.98 -11.31 16.41
C SER A 184 -18.59 -12.76 16.10
N LEU A 185 -18.00 -12.99 14.92
CA LEU A 185 -17.37 -14.23 14.48
C LEU A 185 -15.93 -13.93 14.09
N VAL A 186 -14.96 -14.45 14.86
CA VAL A 186 -13.55 -14.05 14.72
C VAL A 186 -12.59 -15.24 14.82
N LEU A 187 -11.58 -15.24 13.96
CA LEU A 187 -10.34 -15.98 14.16
C LEU A 187 -9.53 -15.27 15.24
N ARG A 188 -9.07 -16.01 16.24
CA ARG A 188 -8.18 -15.54 17.31
C ARG A 188 -6.72 -15.91 17.01
N HIS A 189 -5.80 -15.22 17.68
CA HIS A 189 -4.35 -15.44 17.57
C HIS A 189 -3.88 -16.90 17.82
N ASP A 190 -4.62 -17.70 18.59
CA ASP A 190 -4.33 -19.13 18.84
C ASP A 190 -4.83 -20.06 17.71
N GLY A 191 -5.28 -19.49 16.58
CA GLY A 191 -5.81 -20.21 15.43
C GLY A 191 -7.27 -20.67 15.60
N SER A 192 -7.95 -20.33 16.68
CA SER A 192 -9.33 -20.74 16.93
C SER A 192 -10.37 -19.77 16.35
N LEU A 193 -11.46 -20.29 15.81
CA LEU A 193 -12.54 -19.52 15.18
C LEU A 193 -13.76 -19.55 16.10
N TYR A 194 -14.10 -18.42 16.72
CA TYR A 194 -15.11 -18.31 17.79
C TYR A 194 -16.33 -17.48 17.40
N TYR A 195 -17.51 -17.96 17.80
CA TYR A 195 -18.80 -17.24 17.74
C TYR A 195 -19.69 -17.67 18.91
N ASN A 196 -20.38 -16.73 19.55
CA ASN A 196 -21.26 -17.00 20.70
C ASN A 196 -20.57 -17.77 21.85
N ASN A 197 -19.28 -17.47 22.09
CA ASN A 197 -18.40 -18.14 23.05
C ASN A 197 -18.16 -19.65 22.78
N GLU A 198 -18.50 -20.14 21.59
CA GLU A 198 -18.24 -21.50 21.13
C GLU A 198 -17.15 -21.51 20.05
N GLU A 199 -16.22 -22.46 20.15
CA GLU A 199 -15.27 -22.75 19.09
C GLU A 199 -16.00 -23.44 17.93
N LYS A 200 -16.02 -22.80 16.76
CA LYS A 200 -16.68 -23.30 15.55
C LYS A 200 -15.74 -24.10 14.67
N ASN A 201 -14.47 -23.70 14.63
CA ASN A 201 -13.41 -24.38 13.89
C ASN A 201 -12.04 -23.97 14.47
N ARG A 202 -10.97 -24.63 14.04
CA ARG A 202 -9.60 -24.30 14.44
C ARG A 202 -8.61 -24.58 13.31
N LEU A 203 -7.68 -23.66 13.08
CA LEU A 203 -6.56 -23.85 12.17
C LEU A 203 -5.65 -25.01 12.66
N PRO A 204 -5.09 -25.83 11.76
CA PRO A 204 -4.19 -26.90 12.17
C PRO A 204 -2.93 -26.32 12.83
N ALA A 205 -2.41 -26.98 13.86
CA ALA A 205 -1.34 -26.45 14.72
C ALA A 205 -0.02 -26.14 13.98
N ASN A 206 0.19 -26.68 12.78
CA ASN A 206 1.32 -26.37 11.89
C ASN A 206 1.10 -25.12 11.02
N SER A 207 -0.01 -24.39 11.20
CA SER A 207 -0.41 -23.21 10.42
C SER A 207 -1.06 -22.17 11.34
N LEU A 208 -0.54 -22.04 12.55
CA LEU A 208 -0.85 -20.92 13.46
C LEU A 208 -0.20 -19.63 12.91
N PRO A 209 -0.96 -18.56 12.67
CA PRO A 209 -0.43 -17.33 12.09
C PRO A 209 0.67 -16.70 12.95
N GLN A 210 1.78 -16.29 12.33
CA GLN A 210 2.95 -15.70 12.97
C GLN A 210 3.11 -14.21 12.63
N GLU A 211 4.05 -13.54 13.30
CA GLU A 211 4.45 -12.18 12.91
C GLU A 211 5.00 -12.16 11.48
N GLY A 212 4.52 -11.20 10.67
CA GLY A 212 4.82 -11.08 9.25
C GLY A 212 3.80 -11.72 8.31
N ASP A 213 3.01 -12.70 8.78
CA ASP A 213 2.00 -13.40 7.99
C ASP A 213 0.81 -12.49 7.61
N ILE A 214 0.15 -12.88 6.52
CA ILE A 214 -1.06 -12.25 6.01
C ILE A 214 -2.23 -13.23 6.14
N VAL A 215 -3.21 -12.85 6.97
CA VAL A 215 -4.47 -13.56 7.14
C VAL A 215 -5.50 -12.96 6.17
N GLY A 216 -5.90 -13.72 5.16
CA GLY A 216 -7.00 -13.37 4.26
C GLY A 216 -8.32 -13.97 4.74
N ILE A 217 -9.41 -13.23 4.60
CA ILE A 217 -10.75 -13.65 5.00
C ILE A 217 -11.68 -13.49 3.80
N THR A 218 -12.42 -14.56 3.49
CA THR A 218 -13.57 -14.53 2.57
C THR A 218 -14.86 -14.63 3.37
N TYR A 219 -15.86 -13.82 3.00
CA TYR A 219 -17.21 -13.90 3.57
C TYR A 219 -18.27 -13.79 2.47
N ASP A 220 -19.26 -14.68 2.48
CA ASP A 220 -20.35 -14.71 1.48
C ASP A 220 -21.77 -14.79 2.07
N HIS A 221 -21.93 -14.40 3.34
CA HIS A 221 -23.16 -14.54 4.15
C HIS A 221 -23.59 -15.96 4.50
N VAL A 222 -23.10 -16.99 3.79
CA VAL A 222 -23.30 -18.40 4.14
C VAL A 222 -22.19 -18.84 5.09
N GLU A 223 -20.93 -18.54 4.75
CA GLU A 223 -19.77 -18.86 5.57
C GLU A 223 -18.69 -17.77 5.57
N LEU A 224 -17.87 -17.81 6.62
CA LEU A 224 -16.56 -17.19 6.69
C LEU A 224 -15.51 -18.29 6.46
N ASN A 225 -14.55 -18.07 5.58
CA ASN A 225 -13.40 -18.98 5.39
C ASN A 225 -12.06 -18.22 5.42
N LEU A 226 -11.01 -18.94 5.79
CA LEU A 226 -9.71 -18.40 6.18
C LEU A 226 -8.60 -18.77 5.17
N TYR A 227 -7.71 -17.82 4.94
CA TYR A 227 -6.52 -17.95 4.12
C TYR A 227 -5.30 -17.49 4.91
N LEU A 228 -4.17 -18.20 4.78
CA LEU A 228 -2.89 -17.80 5.36
C LEU A 228 -1.86 -17.70 4.24
N ASN A 229 -1.27 -16.51 4.07
CA ASN A 229 -0.33 -16.20 3.00
C ASN A 229 -0.84 -16.61 1.59
N GLY A 230 -2.13 -16.35 1.34
CA GLY A 230 -2.83 -16.69 0.10
C GLY A 230 -3.25 -18.16 -0.06
N LYS A 231 -2.86 -19.06 0.85
CA LYS A 231 -3.28 -20.46 0.86
C LYS A 231 -4.61 -20.61 1.61
N ASN A 232 -5.60 -21.27 0.99
CA ASN A 232 -6.85 -21.63 1.66
C ASN A 232 -6.58 -22.62 2.81
N MET A 233 -7.10 -22.32 4.00
CA MET A 233 -6.94 -23.15 5.20
C MET A 233 -8.02 -24.22 5.34
N HIS A 234 -9.07 -24.19 4.51
CA HIS A 234 -10.22 -25.10 4.56
C HIS A 234 -10.84 -25.18 5.97
N CYS A 235 -10.95 -24.03 6.62
CA CYS A 235 -11.39 -23.86 7.99
C CYS A 235 -12.61 -22.90 8.04
N PRO A 236 -13.76 -23.29 7.44
CA PRO A 236 -14.94 -22.43 7.40
C PRO A 236 -15.68 -22.41 8.74
N ALA A 237 -16.45 -21.36 8.97
CA ALA A 237 -17.52 -21.31 9.96
C ALA A 237 -18.76 -20.63 9.37
N SER A 238 -19.95 -21.06 9.80
CA SER A 238 -21.22 -20.49 9.36
C SER A 238 -21.30 -18.98 9.66
N GLY A 239 -21.82 -18.22 8.69
CA GLY A 239 -21.98 -16.77 8.80
C GLY A 239 -22.95 -16.34 9.91
N ILE A 240 -22.86 -15.06 10.29
CA ILE A 240 -23.69 -14.46 11.35
C ILE A 240 -24.79 -13.59 10.74
N ARG A 241 -25.89 -13.39 11.48
CA ARG A 241 -27.08 -12.68 10.98
C ARG A 241 -26.96 -11.16 11.18
N GLY A 242 -27.58 -10.42 10.24
CA GLY A 242 -27.66 -8.95 10.27
C GLY A 242 -26.60 -8.29 9.39
N THR A 243 -26.58 -6.96 9.38
CA THR A 243 -25.53 -6.21 8.67
C THR A 243 -24.20 -6.37 9.40
N VAL A 244 -23.24 -6.96 8.71
CA VAL A 244 -21.89 -7.23 9.23
C VAL A 244 -20.84 -6.36 8.57
N PHE A 245 -19.77 -6.11 9.31
CA PHE A 245 -18.60 -5.34 8.93
C PHE A 245 -17.36 -6.20 9.22
N PRO A 246 -16.25 -6.03 8.48
CA PRO A 246 -14.95 -6.50 8.92
C PRO A 246 -14.65 -5.98 10.33
N VAL A 247 -14.15 -6.85 11.19
CA VAL A 247 -13.69 -6.48 12.54
C VAL A 247 -12.27 -6.98 12.76
N VAL A 248 -11.50 -6.18 13.48
CA VAL A 248 -10.20 -6.54 14.04
C VAL A 248 -10.16 -6.13 15.50
N TYR A 249 -9.48 -6.89 16.34
CA TYR A 249 -9.12 -6.47 17.69
C TYR A 249 -7.66 -6.76 18.00
N VAL A 250 -7.12 -5.96 18.91
CA VAL A 250 -5.74 -6.02 19.40
C VAL A 250 -5.70 -5.75 20.90
N ASP A 251 -4.72 -6.34 21.57
CA ASP A 251 -4.37 -6.20 22.97
C ASP A 251 -2.97 -6.81 23.17
N ASP A 252 -2.38 -6.70 24.36
CA ASP A 252 -1.02 -7.19 24.68
C ASP A 252 0.04 -6.75 23.64
N SER A 253 0.01 -5.46 23.28
CA SER A 253 0.92 -4.83 22.29
C SER A 253 0.80 -5.32 20.83
N ALA A 254 -0.22 -6.10 20.48
CA ALA A 254 -0.42 -6.55 19.10
C ALA A 254 -0.60 -5.36 18.13
N ILE A 255 -0.04 -5.50 16.92
CA ILE A 255 -0.15 -4.50 15.85
C ILE A 255 -0.54 -5.20 14.55
N LEU A 256 -1.67 -4.81 13.97
CA LEU A 256 -2.16 -5.34 12.69
C LEU A 256 -2.29 -4.22 11.66
N ASP A 257 -1.89 -4.48 10.41
CA ASP A 257 -2.18 -3.64 9.25
C ASP A 257 -3.35 -4.27 8.46
N CYS A 258 -4.40 -3.51 8.15
CA CYS A 258 -5.53 -3.97 7.36
C CYS A 258 -5.42 -3.55 5.89
N GLN A 259 -5.97 -4.38 5.01
CA GLN A 259 -5.84 -4.29 3.57
C GLN A 259 -7.21 -4.62 2.94
N PHE A 260 -7.97 -3.58 2.60
CA PHE A 260 -9.33 -3.70 2.03
C PHE A 260 -9.37 -3.47 0.50
N SER A 261 -8.28 -2.94 -0.07
CA SER A 261 -7.96 -2.87 -1.51
C SER A 261 -6.53 -3.38 -1.71
N ASP A 262 -6.02 -3.47 -2.94
CA ASP A 262 -4.58 -3.63 -3.22
C ASP A 262 -3.88 -4.75 -2.41
N PHE A 263 -4.50 -5.94 -2.43
CA PHE A 263 -4.13 -7.09 -1.62
C PHE A 263 -2.70 -7.59 -1.86
N TYR A 264 -2.11 -8.20 -0.84
CA TYR A 264 -0.83 -8.91 -0.95
C TYR A 264 -0.97 -10.21 -1.74
N HIS A 265 -2.13 -10.88 -1.64
CA HIS A 265 -2.46 -12.08 -2.41
C HIS A 265 -3.69 -11.82 -3.29
N THR A 266 -3.71 -12.42 -4.48
CA THR A 266 -4.86 -12.33 -5.38
C THR A 266 -6.11 -12.87 -4.68
N ALA A 267 -7.19 -12.08 -4.68
CA ALA A 267 -8.46 -12.47 -4.08
C ALA A 267 -8.96 -13.82 -4.65
N PRO A 268 -9.55 -14.71 -3.83
CA PRO A 268 -10.08 -15.99 -4.29
C PRO A 268 -11.16 -15.83 -5.36
N GLN A 269 -11.32 -16.85 -6.23
CA GLN A 269 -12.20 -16.76 -7.39
C GLN A 269 -13.65 -16.37 -7.01
N GLY A 270 -14.12 -15.26 -7.58
CA GLY A 270 -15.46 -14.73 -7.35
C GLY A 270 -15.63 -13.96 -6.03
N PHE A 271 -14.55 -13.71 -5.28
CA PHE A 271 -14.53 -12.77 -4.17
C PHE A 271 -13.79 -11.50 -4.57
N GLU A 272 -14.33 -10.35 -4.16
CA GLU A 272 -13.79 -9.04 -4.53
C GLU A 272 -13.56 -8.18 -3.29
N LYS A 273 -12.83 -7.06 -3.48
CA LYS A 273 -12.66 -6.05 -2.44
C LYS A 273 -14.01 -5.48 -1.98
N ILE A 274 -14.06 -4.96 -0.77
CA ILE A 274 -15.27 -4.35 -0.23
C ILE A 274 -15.57 -3.05 -1.00
N LEU A 275 -16.80 -2.93 -1.49
CA LEU A 275 -17.30 -1.74 -2.18
C LEU A 275 -18.34 -1.03 -1.32
N PHE A 276 -18.32 0.30 -1.34
CA PHE A 276 -19.45 1.09 -0.88
C PHE A 276 -20.61 0.99 -1.87
N GLU A 277 -21.84 0.91 -1.38
CA GLU A 277 -23.02 1.07 -2.22
C GLU A 277 -23.01 2.43 -2.89
N GLN A 278 -23.08 2.44 -4.22
CA GLN A 278 -23.35 3.66 -4.97
C GLN A 278 -24.82 4.01 -4.78
N GLN A 279 -25.10 5.11 -4.08
CA GLN A 279 -26.42 5.73 -4.09
C GLN A 279 -26.70 6.25 -5.50
N ILE A 280 -27.39 5.44 -6.29
CA ILE A 280 -28.08 5.88 -7.50
C ILE A 280 -29.27 6.74 -7.08
N PHE A 281 -29.18 8.04 -7.37
CA PHE A 281 -30.25 9.03 -7.20
C PHE A 281 -31.14 9.10 -8.44
#